data_AF-A0A2V9KDC5-F1
#
_entry.id   AF-A0A2V9KDC5-F1
#
_cell.length_a   1.000
_cell.length_b   1.000
_cell.length_c   1.000
_cell.angle_alpha   90.00
_cell.angle_beta   90.00
_cell.angle_gamma   90.00
#
_symmetry.space_group_name_H-M   'P 1'
#
loop_
_entity.id
_entity.type
_entity.pdbx_description
1 polymer ?
#
loop_
_entity_poly.entity_id
_entity_poly.type
_entity_poly.pdbx_seq_one_letter_code
_entity_poly.pdbx_strand_id
1 'polypeptide(L)'
;MAGLKVAREIRLGEAESVLTVVERVTNSNQLGRVYNMVQHPTIAPPFLGEGTRIDSNARHGFGQTAAVPASRAAASLWPNVASDGKAVDLRYLKAPGGDAAWSDVTSFVFDESAEYGWVTASSPHAGLLIGYLWRTRDYPWLNVWRHILKGKVAARGLEFGTTGYHQPFPVLVRTGRILDRPLYEYLDAGQTTRKAYAAFLLAIPQDFKGVSGVTLEQGRIVVLEEGPRPRTLEVRAATLSLD
;
A
#
# COMPACT_ATOMS: atom_id res chain seq x y z
N MET A 1 -21.84 -10.17 -2.15
CA MET A 1 -21.03 -9.27 -2.99
C MET A 1 -21.21 -9.62 -4.47
N ALA A 2 -22.34 -9.29 -5.11
CA ALA A 2 -22.57 -9.57 -6.55
C ALA A 2 -22.15 -10.97 -7.04
N GLY A 3 -22.45 -12.00 -6.24
CA GLY A 3 -22.08 -13.40 -6.49
C GLY A 3 -20.61 -13.78 -6.24
N LEU A 4 -19.77 -12.86 -5.76
CA LEU A 4 -18.45 -13.18 -5.20
C LEU A 4 -18.57 -13.55 -3.71
N LYS A 5 -17.82 -14.55 -3.28
CA LYS A 5 -17.59 -14.94 -1.89
C LYS A 5 -16.13 -14.67 -1.53
N VAL A 6 -15.89 -14.15 -0.33
CA VAL A 6 -14.54 -13.91 0.20
C VAL A 6 -14.43 -14.65 1.51
N ALA A 7 -13.43 -15.52 1.63
CA ALA A 7 -13.02 -16.12 2.89
C ALA A 7 -11.66 -15.53 3.28
N ARG A 8 -11.57 -14.95 4.48
CA ARG A 8 -10.35 -14.34 5.01
C ARG A 8 -9.90 -15.11 6.23
N GLU A 9 -8.66 -15.54 6.20
CA GLU A 9 -7.97 -16.15 7.33
C GLU A 9 -6.88 -15.21 7.83
N ILE A 10 -6.83 -15.00 9.14
CA ILE A 10 -5.88 -14.10 9.79
C ILE A 10 -5.15 -14.90 10.86
N ARG A 11 -3.82 -14.86 10.84
CA ARG A 11 -2.97 -15.57 11.80
C ARG A 11 -2.00 -14.60 12.47
N LEU A 12 -1.91 -14.69 13.79
CA LEU A 12 -0.98 -13.95 14.64
C LEU A 12 -0.55 -14.90 15.77
N GLY A 13 0.74 -15.21 15.87
CA GLY A 13 1.28 -15.99 17.00
C GLY A 13 1.32 -15.16 18.29
N GLU A 14 1.26 -15.84 19.43
CA GLU A 14 1.18 -15.21 20.77
C GLU A 14 2.36 -14.27 21.10
N ALA A 15 3.55 -14.57 20.56
CA ALA A 15 4.77 -13.78 20.73
C ALA A 15 5.28 -13.18 19.41
N GLU A 16 4.41 -13.08 18.40
CA GLU A 16 4.76 -12.57 17.08
C GLU A 16 4.21 -11.15 16.89
N SER A 17 4.93 -10.33 16.13
CA SER A 17 4.47 -9.01 15.71
C SER A 17 4.14 -8.97 14.22
N VAL A 18 3.82 -10.12 13.63
CA VAL A 18 3.46 -10.29 12.22
C VAL A 18 2.09 -10.95 12.11
N LEU A 19 1.18 -10.23 11.49
CA LEU A 19 -0.12 -10.72 11.05
C LEU A 19 0.03 -11.27 9.62
N THR A 20 -0.30 -12.54 9.39
CA THR A 20 -0.43 -13.08 8.03
C THR A 20 -1.91 -13.16 7.66
N VAL A 21 -2.27 -12.56 6.54
CA VAL A 21 -3.65 -12.55 6.02
C VAL A 21 -3.68 -13.31 4.70
N VAL A 22 -4.53 -14.32 4.64
CA VAL A 22 -4.79 -15.12 3.43
C VAL A 22 -6.24 -14.98 3.04
N GLU A 23 -6.48 -14.56 1.81
CA GLU A 23 -7.82 -14.36 1.28
C GLU A 23 -8.09 -15.26 0.09
N ARG A 24 -9.29 -15.82 0.04
CA ARG A 24 -9.79 -16.59 -1.10
C ARG A 24 -11.04 -15.92 -1.64
N VAL A 25 -10.99 -15.51 -2.90
CA VAL A 25 -12.12 -14.89 -3.60
C VAL A 25 -12.66 -15.90 -4.61
N THR A 26 -13.93 -16.27 -4.46
CA THR A 26 -14.60 -17.26 -5.31
C THR A 26 -15.75 -16.61 -6.07
N ASN A 27 -15.81 -16.76 -7.38
CA ASN A 27 -16.97 -16.39 -8.17
C ASN A 27 -18.03 -17.50 -8.11
N SER A 28 -19.12 -17.26 -7.37
CA SER A 28 -20.26 -18.18 -7.26
C SER A 28 -21.34 -17.93 -8.32
N ASN A 29 -21.10 -17.04 -9.29
CA ASN A 29 -21.99 -16.86 -10.43
C ASN A 29 -21.78 -17.97 -11.47
N GLN A 30 -22.75 -18.12 -12.38
CA GLN A 30 -22.65 -19.04 -13.54
C GLN A 30 -21.82 -18.46 -14.69
N LEU A 31 -21.47 -17.18 -14.64
CA LEU A 31 -20.67 -16.49 -15.65
C LEU A 31 -19.46 -15.83 -14.99
N GLY A 32 -18.36 -15.75 -15.73
CA GLY A 32 -17.20 -14.99 -15.31
C GLY A 32 -17.47 -13.50 -15.17
N ARG A 33 -16.68 -12.84 -14.32
CA ARG A 33 -16.93 -11.44 -13.92
C ARG A 33 -15.63 -10.71 -13.66
N VAL A 34 -15.61 -9.43 -14.06
CA VAL A 34 -14.55 -8.50 -13.66
C VAL A 34 -14.76 -8.05 -12.23
N TYR A 35 -13.68 -7.94 -11.47
CA TYR A 35 -13.72 -7.49 -10.09
C TYR A 35 -12.45 -6.74 -9.71
N ASN A 36 -12.51 -6.07 -8.56
CA ASN A 36 -11.37 -5.44 -7.93
C ASN A 36 -11.39 -5.69 -6.43
N MET A 37 -10.21 -5.73 -5.83
CA MET A 37 -10.00 -5.91 -4.40
C MET A 37 -8.89 -4.96 -3.94
N VAL A 38 -9.19 -4.15 -2.93
CA VAL A 38 -8.25 -3.22 -2.33
C VAL A 38 -8.22 -3.48 -0.83
N GLN A 39 -7.02 -3.69 -0.29
CA GLN A 39 -6.80 -3.57 1.14
C GLN A 39 -6.65 -2.09 1.45
N HIS A 40 -7.44 -1.61 2.41
CA HIS A 40 -7.47 -0.20 2.76
C HIS A 40 -6.97 0.07 4.19
N PRO A 41 -5.74 -0.37 4.59
CA PRO A 41 -5.22 -0.03 5.89
C PRO A 41 -5.09 1.48 6.05
N THR A 42 -5.60 1.98 7.17
CA THR A 42 -5.58 3.40 7.49
C THR A 42 -5.00 3.58 8.88
N ILE A 43 -4.00 4.44 9.00
CA ILE A 43 -3.46 4.89 10.29
C ILE A 43 -4.02 6.27 10.63
N ALA A 44 -4.17 6.53 11.93
CA ALA A 44 -4.66 7.76 12.52
C ALA A 44 -3.93 8.03 13.85
N PRO A 45 -4.06 9.22 14.46
CA PRO A 45 -3.56 9.45 15.81
C PRO A 45 -4.06 8.35 16.79
N PRO A 46 -3.23 7.88 17.74
CA PRO A 46 -1.92 8.40 18.10
C PRO A 46 -0.75 7.83 17.28
N PHE A 47 -0.98 6.92 16.33
CA PHE A 47 0.10 6.33 15.52
C PHE A 47 0.46 7.15 14.28
N LEU A 48 -0.26 8.23 14.02
CA LEU A 48 -0.01 9.17 12.93
C LEU A 48 0.17 10.58 13.50
N GLY A 49 1.23 11.26 13.08
CA GLY A 49 1.49 12.67 13.32
C GLY A 49 2.28 13.30 12.16
N GLU A 50 2.61 14.59 12.25
CA GLU A 50 3.34 15.27 11.16
C GLU A 50 4.77 14.73 10.96
N GLY A 51 5.35 14.14 12.01
CA GLY A 51 6.66 13.47 11.96
C GLY A 51 6.59 12.00 11.51
N THR A 52 5.39 11.44 11.30
CA THR A 52 5.25 10.09 10.75
C THR A 52 5.75 10.08 9.31
N ARG A 53 6.66 9.16 9.01
CA ARG A 53 7.29 8.99 7.70
C ARG A 53 6.76 7.75 7.01
N ILE A 54 6.28 7.89 5.78
CA ILE A 54 5.84 6.79 4.91
C ILE A 54 6.94 6.44 3.92
N ASP A 55 7.37 5.18 3.87
CA ASP A 55 8.33 4.70 2.87
C ASP A 55 7.74 3.50 2.09
N SER A 56 8.15 3.35 0.83
CA SER A 56 7.73 2.28 -0.07
C SER A 56 8.76 2.07 -1.19
N ASN A 57 8.79 0.87 -1.78
CA ASN A 57 9.48 0.58 -3.05
C ASN A 57 8.62 0.85 -4.30
N ALA A 58 7.46 1.49 -4.15
CA ALA A 58 6.71 2.01 -5.29
C ALA A 58 7.57 3.00 -6.10
N ARG A 59 7.27 3.15 -7.39
CA ARG A 59 8.13 3.95 -8.29
C ARG A 59 7.36 4.96 -9.13
N HIS A 60 6.54 4.51 -10.07
CA HIS A 60 5.85 5.42 -11.01
C HIS A 60 4.40 5.59 -10.59
N GLY A 61 3.87 6.81 -10.63
CA GLY A 61 2.51 7.06 -10.20
C GLY A 61 1.91 8.37 -10.67
N PHE A 62 0.73 8.69 -10.13
CA PHE A 62 -0.04 9.88 -10.46
C PHE A 62 -1.04 10.22 -9.34
N GLY A 63 -1.50 11.46 -9.29
CA GLY A 63 -2.62 11.87 -8.43
C GLY A 63 -3.97 11.54 -9.07
N GLN A 64 -4.95 11.08 -8.29
CA GLN A 64 -6.26 10.70 -8.81
C GLN A 64 -7.07 11.87 -9.41
N THR A 65 -6.73 13.11 -9.03
CA THR A 65 -7.34 14.34 -9.58
C THR A 65 -6.55 14.92 -10.75
N ALA A 66 -5.37 14.37 -11.06
CA ALA A 66 -4.54 14.80 -12.18
C ALA A 66 -4.83 13.97 -13.45
N ALA A 67 -4.30 14.42 -14.58
CA ALA A 67 -4.35 13.64 -15.81
C ALA A 67 -3.58 12.31 -15.63
N VAL A 68 -4.17 11.22 -16.13
CA VAL A 68 -3.50 9.92 -16.18
C VAL A 68 -2.27 10.03 -17.09
N PRO A 69 -1.09 9.57 -16.65
CA PRO A 69 0.13 9.69 -17.44
C PRO A 69 0.06 8.82 -18.69
N ALA A 70 0.43 9.39 -19.84
CA ALA A 70 0.48 8.67 -21.12
C ALA A 70 1.66 7.67 -21.20
N SER A 71 2.68 7.82 -20.34
CA SER A 71 3.85 6.95 -20.28
C SER A 71 4.53 7.03 -18.90
N ARG A 72 5.47 6.12 -18.62
CA ARG A 72 6.28 6.17 -17.39
C ARG A 72 7.12 7.45 -17.29
N ALA A 73 7.60 7.97 -18.40
CA ALA A 73 8.38 9.22 -18.42
C ALA A 73 7.55 10.45 -18.04
N ALA A 74 6.22 10.40 -18.27
CA ALA A 74 5.29 11.45 -17.85
C ALA A 74 4.70 11.22 -16.44
N ALA A 75 5.02 10.09 -15.80
CA ALA A 75 4.52 9.75 -14.48
C ALA A 75 5.32 10.47 -13.38
N SER A 76 4.69 10.66 -12.23
CA SER A 76 5.38 11.06 -11.00
C SER A 76 6.28 9.94 -10.49
N LEU A 77 7.38 10.29 -9.84
CA LEU A 77 8.32 9.35 -9.23
C LEU A 77 8.21 9.40 -7.72
N TRP A 78 7.88 8.27 -7.09
CA TRP A 78 7.83 8.14 -5.64
C TRP A 78 9.14 8.62 -4.99
N PRO A 79 9.08 9.42 -3.91
CA PRO A 79 7.86 9.81 -3.18
C PRO A 79 7.22 11.12 -3.68
N ASN A 80 7.71 11.72 -4.76
CA ASN A 80 7.29 13.04 -5.19
C ASN A 80 6.12 12.95 -6.16
N VAL A 81 5.05 13.72 -5.90
CA VAL A 81 3.96 13.93 -6.86
C VAL A 81 3.91 15.40 -7.25
N ALA A 82 3.64 15.67 -8.54
CA ALA A 82 3.37 17.03 -8.98
C ALA A 82 1.96 17.45 -8.54
N SER A 83 1.86 18.57 -7.81
CA SER A 83 0.61 19.18 -7.40
C SER A 83 0.77 20.70 -7.52
N ASP A 84 -0.11 21.34 -8.30
CA ASP A 84 -0.09 22.79 -8.57
C ASP A 84 1.29 23.34 -8.98
N GLY A 85 2.00 22.60 -9.84
CA GLY A 85 3.33 22.97 -10.33
C GLY A 85 4.46 22.81 -9.31
N LYS A 86 4.19 22.24 -8.13
CA LYS A 86 5.20 21.95 -7.10
C LYS A 86 5.32 20.45 -6.87
N ALA A 87 6.54 20.00 -6.56
CA ALA A 87 6.76 18.65 -6.08
C ALA A 87 6.34 18.56 -4.59
N VAL A 88 5.46 17.61 -4.29
CA VAL A 88 5.03 17.30 -2.92
C VAL A 88 5.63 15.96 -2.53
N ASP A 89 6.46 15.97 -1.49
CA ASP A 89 7.00 14.74 -0.89
C ASP A 89 5.90 14.03 -0.10
N LEU A 90 5.45 12.89 -0.62
CA LEU A 90 4.40 12.07 -0.02
C LEU A 90 4.85 11.33 1.24
N ARG A 91 6.15 11.29 1.56
CA ARG A 91 6.60 10.65 2.81
C ARG A 91 6.01 11.29 4.05
N TYR A 92 5.64 12.57 3.97
CA TYR A 92 5.12 13.34 5.10
C TYR A 92 3.70 13.84 4.82
N LEU A 93 2.93 14.03 5.89
CA LEU A 93 1.65 14.73 5.85
C LEU A 93 1.74 15.91 6.81
N LYS A 94 1.87 17.11 6.26
CA LYS A 94 1.91 18.35 7.04
C LYS A 94 0.58 19.04 6.92
N ALA A 95 0.01 19.46 8.04
CA ALA A 95 -1.21 20.24 7.99
C ALA A 95 -0.85 21.71 7.68
N PRO A 96 -1.57 22.38 6.78
CA PRO A 96 -1.33 23.80 6.49
C PRO A 96 -1.75 24.74 7.65
N GLY A 97 -2.31 24.20 8.74
CA GLY A 97 -2.95 24.98 9.80
C GLY A 97 -4.36 25.47 9.42
N GLY A 98 -5.03 26.15 10.36
CA GLY A 98 -6.39 26.69 10.17
C GLY A 98 -7.50 25.63 10.22
N ASP A 99 -8.69 25.96 9.72
CA ASP A 99 -9.85 25.04 9.73
C ASP A 99 -10.03 24.26 8.42
N ALA A 100 -9.01 24.26 7.56
CA ALA A 100 -9.07 23.59 6.26
C ALA A 100 -9.28 22.08 6.43
N ALA A 101 -10.24 21.53 5.68
CA ALA A 101 -10.37 20.11 5.44
C ALA A 101 -9.88 19.80 4.02
N TRP A 102 -9.07 18.77 3.87
CA TRP A 102 -8.49 18.41 2.59
C TRP A 102 -8.23 16.92 2.50
N SER A 103 -8.37 16.38 1.30
CA SER A 103 -8.18 14.97 1.03
C SER A 103 -7.68 14.76 -0.40
N ASP A 104 -6.74 13.85 -0.58
CA ASP A 104 -6.36 13.38 -1.90
C ASP A 104 -5.90 11.92 -1.88
N VAL A 105 -5.83 11.33 -3.07
CA VAL A 105 -5.33 9.97 -3.28
C VAL A 105 -4.32 10.03 -4.42
N THR A 106 -3.20 9.36 -4.22
CA THR A 106 -2.19 9.12 -5.24
C THR A 106 -2.02 7.62 -5.44
N SER A 107 -1.67 7.20 -6.65
CA SER A 107 -1.52 5.79 -6.99
C SER A 107 -0.21 5.54 -7.68
N PHE A 108 0.47 4.47 -7.28
CA PHE A 108 1.78 4.10 -7.76
C PHE A 108 1.85 2.62 -8.11
N VAL A 109 2.72 2.29 -9.07
CA VAL A 109 3.10 0.93 -9.44
C VAL A 109 4.54 0.65 -8.99
N PHE A 110 4.83 -0.63 -8.84
CA PHE A 110 6.17 -1.15 -8.52
C PHE A 110 6.99 -1.43 -9.79
N ASP A 111 8.30 -1.55 -9.62
CA ASP A 111 9.18 -2.07 -10.66
C ASP A 111 8.77 -3.48 -11.10
N GLU A 112 9.01 -3.80 -12.38
CA GLU A 112 8.64 -5.11 -12.93
C GLU A 112 9.40 -6.28 -12.31
N SER A 113 10.64 -6.02 -11.87
CA SER A 113 11.46 -6.99 -11.16
C SER A 113 11.13 -7.11 -9.67
N ALA A 114 10.26 -6.25 -9.12
CA ALA A 114 9.90 -6.29 -7.71
C ALA A 114 8.93 -7.44 -7.45
N GLU A 115 9.42 -8.55 -6.89
CA GLU A 115 8.58 -9.67 -6.45
C GLU A 115 7.58 -9.23 -5.37
N TYR A 116 8.05 -8.42 -4.42
CA TYR A 116 7.26 -7.91 -3.31
C TYR A 116 7.08 -6.39 -3.37
N GLY A 117 5.86 -5.95 -3.08
CA GLY A 117 5.53 -4.55 -2.80
C GLY A 117 5.44 -4.36 -1.29
N TRP A 118 5.90 -3.21 -0.81
CA TRP A 118 5.79 -2.86 0.61
C TRP A 118 5.49 -1.39 0.82
N VAL A 119 4.86 -1.10 1.95
CA VAL A 119 4.71 0.25 2.48
C VAL A 119 4.87 0.21 4.00
N THR A 120 5.56 1.20 4.55
CA THR A 120 5.77 1.32 6.00
C THR A 120 5.40 2.72 6.48
N ALA A 121 5.00 2.82 7.74
CA ALA A 121 4.80 4.06 8.47
C ALA A 121 5.66 4.03 9.73
N SER A 122 6.72 4.82 9.73
CA SER A 122 7.59 5.02 10.90
C SER A 122 7.05 6.20 11.70
N SER A 123 6.75 5.98 12.97
CA SER A 123 6.22 6.99 13.90
C SER A 123 7.20 7.21 15.05
N PRO A 124 8.16 8.15 14.90
CA PRO A 124 9.21 8.38 15.88
C PRO A 124 8.68 8.71 17.28
N HIS A 125 7.59 9.48 17.36
CA HIS A 125 6.95 9.85 18.63
C HIS A 125 6.34 8.64 19.36
N ALA A 126 5.92 7.62 18.62
CA ALA A 126 5.43 6.36 19.17
C ALA A 126 6.55 5.33 19.39
N GLY A 127 7.74 5.53 18.81
CA GLY A 127 8.81 4.54 18.78
C GLY A 127 8.41 3.27 18.02
N LEU A 128 7.50 3.38 17.05
CA LEU A 128 6.92 2.23 16.33
C LEU A 128 7.00 2.40 14.80
N LEU A 129 7.12 1.27 14.12
CA LEU A 129 6.95 1.13 12.67
C LEU A 129 5.85 0.11 12.39
N ILE A 130 4.87 0.52 11.59
CA ILE A 130 3.85 -0.38 11.01
C ILE A 130 4.22 -0.63 9.55
N GLY A 131 4.18 -1.87 9.10
CA GLY A 131 4.50 -2.22 7.72
C GLY A 131 3.52 -3.21 7.11
N TYR A 132 3.43 -3.17 5.78
CA TYR A 132 2.68 -4.11 4.97
C TYR A 132 3.58 -4.65 3.85
N LEU A 133 3.49 -5.94 3.57
CA LEU A 133 4.28 -6.65 2.57
C LEU A 133 3.40 -7.64 1.79
N TRP A 134 3.46 -7.63 0.47
CA TRP A 134 2.65 -8.48 -0.40
C TRP A 134 3.37 -8.79 -1.70
N ARG A 135 2.90 -9.80 -2.45
CA ARG A 135 3.41 -10.07 -3.80
C ARG A 135 2.82 -9.05 -4.79
N THR A 136 3.65 -8.35 -5.56
CA THR A 136 3.18 -7.32 -6.51
C THR A 136 2.27 -7.88 -7.59
N ARG A 137 2.41 -9.16 -7.94
CA ARG A 137 1.53 -9.86 -8.88
C ARG A 137 0.07 -9.93 -8.40
N ASP A 138 -0.15 -9.97 -7.08
CA ASP A 138 -1.49 -10.08 -6.48
C ASP A 138 -2.11 -8.69 -6.31
N TYR A 139 -1.29 -7.70 -5.97
CA TYR A 139 -1.69 -6.31 -5.78
C TYR A 139 -0.64 -5.37 -6.42
N PRO A 140 -0.79 -5.04 -7.72
CA PRO A 140 0.21 -4.27 -8.46
C PRO A 140 0.19 -2.77 -8.18
N TRP A 141 -0.75 -2.30 -7.35
CA TRP A 141 -0.96 -0.89 -7.04
C TRP A 141 -0.80 -0.60 -5.56
N LEU A 142 -0.09 0.48 -5.25
CA LEU A 142 -0.13 1.20 -3.98
C LEU A 142 -0.99 2.45 -4.17
N ASN A 143 -1.99 2.65 -3.32
CA ASN A 143 -2.73 3.90 -3.19
C ASN A 143 -2.41 4.54 -1.85
N VAL A 144 -2.14 5.84 -1.87
CA VAL A 144 -1.80 6.61 -0.69
C VAL A 144 -2.82 7.72 -0.54
N TRP A 145 -3.72 7.53 0.42
CA TRP A 145 -4.74 8.51 0.80
C TRP A 145 -4.21 9.42 1.91
N ARG A 146 -4.45 10.72 1.78
CA ARG A 146 -4.08 11.73 2.76
C ARG A 146 -5.33 12.46 3.20
N HIS A 147 -5.52 12.58 4.51
CA HIS A 147 -6.67 13.28 5.04
C HIS A 147 -6.29 14.26 6.15
N ILE A 148 -6.63 15.52 5.92
CA ILE A 148 -6.58 16.61 6.89
C ILE A 148 -8.02 16.97 7.27
N LEU A 149 -8.28 17.05 8.57
CA LEU A 149 -9.56 17.49 9.11
C LEU A 149 -9.31 18.60 10.13
N LYS A 150 -9.97 19.76 9.94
CA LYS A 150 -9.82 20.95 10.81
C LYS A 150 -8.35 21.33 11.02
N GLY A 151 -7.60 21.39 9.91
CA GLY A 151 -6.18 21.72 9.88
C GLY A 151 -5.27 20.79 10.69
N LYS A 152 -5.68 19.54 10.91
CA LYS A 152 -4.87 18.52 11.58
C LYS A 152 -4.77 17.26 10.73
N VAL A 153 -3.63 16.59 10.84
CA VAL A 153 -3.45 15.24 10.30
C VAL A 153 -4.47 14.30 10.95
N ALA A 154 -5.38 13.77 10.14
CA ALA A 154 -6.52 12.99 10.63
C ALA A 154 -6.38 11.51 10.29
N ALA A 155 -6.03 11.20 9.04
CA ALA A 155 -5.86 9.84 8.58
C ALA A 155 -4.87 9.74 7.41
N ARG A 156 -4.27 8.55 7.27
CA ARG A 156 -3.40 8.19 6.16
C ARG A 156 -3.69 6.77 5.71
N GLY A 157 -4.07 6.61 4.44
CA GLY A 157 -4.23 5.29 3.82
C GLY A 157 -2.91 4.77 3.28
N LEU A 158 -2.63 3.49 3.55
CA LEU A 158 -1.46 2.72 3.08
C LEU A 158 -1.97 1.54 2.25
N GLU A 159 -2.72 1.87 1.21
CA GLU A 159 -3.67 0.97 0.58
C GLU A 159 -3.01 0.24 -0.58
N PHE A 160 -3.36 -1.02 -0.81
CA PHE A 160 -2.82 -1.77 -1.93
C PHE A 160 -3.89 -2.66 -2.53
N GLY A 161 -3.86 -2.83 -3.84
CA GLY A 161 -4.99 -3.45 -4.52
C GLY A 161 -4.74 -3.87 -5.96
N THR A 162 -5.77 -4.49 -6.53
CA THR A 162 -5.82 -4.91 -7.93
C THR A 162 -6.08 -3.74 -8.90
N THR A 163 -6.41 -2.57 -8.36
CA THR A 163 -6.57 -1.33 -9.13
C THR A 163 -5.97 -0.14 -8.38
N GLY A 164 -5.40 0.77 -9.17
CA GLY A 164 -4.98 2.10 -8.72
C GLY A 164 -5.66 3.20 -9.51
N TYR A 165 -6.77 2.91 -10.19
CA TYR A 165 -7.57 3.95 -10.82
C TYR A 165 -8.98 3.95 -10.23
N HIS A 166 -9.33 5.01 -9.53
CA HIS A 166 -10.52 5.07 -8.69
C HIS A 166 -11.72 5.49 -9.53
N GLN A 167 -12.09 4.62 -10.48
CA GLN A 167 -13.16 4.86 -11.46
C GLN A 167 -14.12 3.67 -11.55
N PRO A 168 -15.35 3.89 -12.05
CA PRO A 168 -16.30 2.80 -12.29
C PRO A 168 -15.80 1.77 -13.32
N PHE A 169 -16.24 0.52 -13.21
CA PHE A 169 -15.81 -0.58 -14.10
C PHE A 169 -15.89 -0.28 -15.60
N PRO A 170 -16.91 0.40 -16.16
CA PRO A 170 -16.92 0.74 -17.58
C PRO A 170 -15.69 1.55 -18.01
N VAL A 171 -15.22 2.46 -17.16
CA VAL A 171 -14.01 3.25 -17.40
C VAL A 171 -12.77 2.36 -17.27
N LEU A 172 -12.70 1.52 -16.23
CA LEU A 172 -11.57 0.61 -16.00
C LEU A 172 -11.40 -0.39 -17.14
N VAL A 173 -12.49 -0.99 -17.62
CA VAL A 173 -12.50 -1.96 -18.71
C VAL A 173 -12.05 -1.30 -20.02
N ARG A 174 -12.60 -0.12 -20.34
CA ARG A 174 -12.20 0.65 -21.53
C ARG A 174 -10.74 1.09 -21.49
N THR A 175 -10.24 1.46 -20.31
CA THR A 175 -8.85 1.89 -20.13
C THR A 175 -7.89 0.71 -20.15
N GLY A 176 -8.27 -0.42 -19.57
CA GLY A 176 -7.51 -1.67 -19.54
C GLY A 176 -6.31 -1.63 -18.60
N ARG A 177 -5.36 -0.74 -18.89
CA ARG A 177 -4.08 -0.61 -18.18
C ARG A 177 -3.66 0.84 -18.01
N ILE A 178 -2.93 1.12 -16.94
CA ILE A 178 -2.16 2.34 -16.73
C ILE A 178 -0.77 1.92 -16.25
N LEU A 179 0.29 2.53 -16.78
CA LEU A 179 1.68 2.19 -16.43
C LEU A 179 1.95 0.68 -16.53
N ASP A 180 1.43 0.06 -17.59
CA ASP A 180 1.51 -1.37 -17.91
C ASP A 180 0.84 -2.31 -16.89
N ARG A 181 0.17 -1.78 -15.85
CA ARG A 181 -0.53 -2.58 -14.84
C ARG A 181 -2.02 -2.66 -15.13
N PRO A 182 -2.64 -3.84 -14.91
CA PRO A 182 -4.08 -4.02 -15.11
C PRO A 182 -4.87 -3.17 -14.10
N LEU A 183 -6.08 -2.77 -14.48
CA LEU A 183 -6.99 -1.98 -13.64
C LEU A 183 -8.16 -2.79 -13.07
N TYR A 184 -8.22 -4.06 -13.42
CA TYR A 184 -9.22 -5.01 -12.95
C TYR A 184 -8.69 -6.43 -13.11
N GLU A 185 -9.27 -7.35 -12.35
CA GLU A 185 -9.08 -8.78 -12.53
C GLU A 185 -10.36 -9.41 -13.09
N TYR A 186 -10.22 -10.61 -13.65
CA TYR A 186 -11.34 -11.43 -14.12
C TYR A 186 -11.32 -12.76 -13.38
N LEU A 187 -12.49 -13.22 -12.97
CA LEU A 187 -12.67 -14.50 -12.30
C LEU A 187 -13.80 -15.26 -12.99
N ASP A 188 -13.49 -16.42 -13.57
CA ASP A 188 -14.48 -17.24 -14.28
C ASP A 188 -15.48 -17.89 -13.32
N ALA A 189 -16.57 -18.46 -13.84
CA ALA A 189 -17.59 -19.15 -13.05
C ALA A 189 -16.97 -20.28 -12.21
N GLY A 190 -17.23 -20.27 -10.90
CA GLY A 190 -16.68 -21.25 -9.96
C GLY A 190 -15.19 -21.06 -9.63
N GLN A 191 -14.46 -20.18 -10.34
CA GLN A 191 -13.04 -19.97 -10.12
C GLN A 191 -12.82 -19.33 -8.74
N THR A 192 -11.74 -19.78 -8.07
CA THR A 192 -11.24 -19.18 -6.84
C THR A 192 -9.82 -18.69 -7.04
N THR A 193 -9.54 -17.46 -6.60
CA THR A 193 -8.17 -16.96 -6.48
C THR A 193 -7.77 -16.83 -5.01
N ARG A 194 -6.47 -16.89 -4.75
CA ARG A 194 -5.88 -16.74 -3.41
C ARG A 194 -4.95 -15.53 -3.41
N LYS A 195 -5.01 -14.69 -2.38
CA LYS A 195 -4.14 -13.53 -2.21
C LYS A 195 -3.51 -13.50 -0.81
N ALA A 196 -2.19 -13.30 -0.81
CA ALA A 196 -1.24 -13.17 0.29
C ALA A 196 -0.95 -11.72 0.76
N TYR A 197 -1.03 -11.37 2.05
CA TYR A 197 -0.21 -10.26 2.57
C TYR A 197 0.16 -10.43 4.05
N ALA A 198 1.23 -9.74 4.46
CA ALA A 198 1.61 -9.59 5.85
C ALA A 198 1.44 -8.14 6.31
N ALA A 199 1.01 -7.96 7.55
CA ALA A 199 1.13 -6.71 8.28
C ALA A 199 2.05 -6.95 9.48
N PHE A 200 2.95 -6.03 9.79
CA PHE A 200 3.90 -6.21 10.87
C PHE A 200 4.15 -4.94 11.68
N LEU A 201 4.57 -5.12 12.92
CA LEU A 201 4.90 -4.07 13.87
C LEU A 201 6.33 -4.26 14.39
N LEU A 202 7.09 -3.17 14.42
CA LEU A 202 8.45 -3.11 14.95
C LEU A 202 8.58 -1.95 15.94
N ALA A 203 9.34 -2.17 17.01
CA ALA A 203 9.89 -1.06 17.78
C ALA A 203 11.04 -0.44 16.98
N ILE A 204 11.06 0.89 16.92
CA ILE A 204 12.13 1.65 16.26
C ILE A 204 12.82 2.59 17.26
N PRO A 205 14.13 2.78 17.14
CA PRO A 205 14.88 3.72 17.97
C PRO A 205 14.54 5.17 17.62
N GLN A 206 14.76 6.09 18.57
CA GLN A 206 14.42 7.52 18.41
C GLN A 206 15.14 8.20 17.23
N ASP A 207 16.32 7.71 16.86
CA ASP A 207 17.10 8.24 15.75
C ASP A 207 16.84 7.52 14.41
N PHE A 208 15.81 6.67 14.32
CA PHE A 208 15.45 5.92 13.12
C PHE A 208 15.22 6.83 11.91
N LYS A 209 15.87 6.52 10.78
CA LYS A 209 15.92 7.41 9.61
C LYS A 209 14.86 7.16 8.54
N GLY A 210 14.12 6.06 8.67
CA GLY A 210 13.17 5.60 7.66
C GLY A 210 13.60 4.25 7.09
N VAL A 211 12.85 3.75 6.13
CA VAL A 211 13.07 2.41 5.54
C VAL A 211 13.57 2.54 4.11
N SER A 212 14.69 1.90 3.80
CA SER A 212 15.18 1.77 2.43
C SER A 212 14.84 0.43 1.77
N GLY A 213 14.50 -0.59 2.57
CA GLY A 213 14.12 -1.91 2.03
C GLY A 213 13.36 -2.77 3.02
N VAL A 214 12.46 -3.60 2.47
CA VAL A 214 11.77 -4.67 3.20
C VAL A 214 11.85 -5.93 2.34
N THR A 215 12.38 -7.02 2.90
CA THR A 215 12.49 -8.32 2.23
C THR A 215 11.82 -9.43 3.05
N LEU A 216 11.41 -10.50 2.37
CA LEU A 216 10.97 -11.74 2.99
C LEU A 216 12.07 -12.80 2.83
N GLU A 217 12.69 -13.20 3.94
CA GLU A 217 13.82 -14.12 3.94
C GLU A 217 13.57 -15.27 4.92
N GLN A 218 13.43 -16.49 4.40
CA GLN A 218 13.29 -17.71 5.23
C GLN A 218 12.21 -17.58 6.33
N GLY A 219 11.05 -17.02 5.99
CA GLY A 219 9.94 -16.80 6.94
C GLY A 219 10.11 -15.61 7.88
N ARG A 220 11.04 -14.69 7.59
CA ARG A 220 11.28 -13.46 8.37
C ARG A 220 11.09 -12.24 7.48
N ILE A 221 10.48 -11.20 8.02
CA ILE A 221 10.49 -9.88 7.38
C ILE A 221 11.70 -9.14 7.89
N VAL A 222 12.58 -8.75 6.97
CA VAL A 222 13.80 -8.00 7.26
C VAL A 222 13.60 -6.56 6.77
N VAL A 223 13.78 -5.60 7.66
CA VAL A 223 13.62 -4.16 7.40
C VAL A 223 15.00 -3.52 7.47
N LEU A 224 15.43 -2.91 6.37
CA LEU A 224 16.67 -2.16 6.28
C LEU A 224 16.39 -0.68 6.47
N GLU A 225 17.04 -0.09 7.46
CA GLU A 225 16.99 1.35 7.71
C GLU A 225 17.69 2.14 6.60
N GLU A 226 17.15 3.31 6.26
CA GLU A 226 17.80 4.27 5.38
C GLU A 226 19.04 4.92 6.04
N GLY A 227 20.11 5.13 5.27
CA GLY A 227 21.24 5.99 5.66
C GLY A 227 22.61 5.31 5.57
N PRO A 228 23.68 6.02 5.95
CA PRO A 228 25.06 5.59 5.73
C PRO A 228 25.52 4.44 6.66
N ARG A 229 24.79 4.19 7.74
CA ARG A 229 25.03 3.11 8.70
C ARG A 229 23.71 2.41 9.00
N PRO A 230 23.18 1.64 8.04
CA PRO A 230 21.83 1.11 8.15
C PRO A 230 21.74 0.04 9.23
N ARG A 231 20.72 0.12 10.08
CA ARG A 231 20.33 -0.97 10.96
C ARG A 231 19.45 -1.97 10.22
N THR A 232 19.57 -3.24 10.60
CA THR A 232 18.66 -4.30 10.19
C THR A 232 17.75 -4.63 11.35
N LEU A 233 16.45 -4.52 11.13
CA LEU A 233 15.39 -4.93 12.06
C LEU A 233 14.70 -6.16 11.48
N GLU A 234 14.29 -7.09 12.34
CA GLU A 234 13.67 -8.34 11.90
C GLU A 234 12.41 -8.63 12.71
N VAL A 235 11.41 -9.18 12.04
CA VAL A 235 10.25 -9.82 12.69
C VAL A 235 10.05 -11.21 12.11
N ARG A 236 9.61 -12.14 12.95
CA ARG A 236 9.44 -13.54 12.58
C ARG A 236 7.98 -13.94 12.79
N ALA A 237 7.51 -14.81 11.91
CA ALA A 237 6.28 -15.57 12.12
C ALA A 237 6.53 -17.03 11.76
N ALA A 238 6.04 -17.95 12.58
CA ALA A 238 6.29 -19.39 12.50
C ALA A 238 5.85 -20.00 11.16
N THR A 239 4.87 -19.38 10.50
CA THR A 239 4.29 -19.86 9.23
C THR A 239 4.23 -18.78 8.16
N LEU A 240 5.14 -17.81 8.18
CA LEU A 240 5.13 -16.70 7.23
C LEU A 240 5.46 -17.18 5.81
N SER A 241 4.41 -17.27 4.99
CA SER A 241 4.50 -17.45 3.55
C SER A 241 3.43 -16.61 2.86
N LEU A 242 3.83 -15.95 1.76
CA LEU A 242 2.95 -15.15 0.91
C LEU A 242 2.67 -15.83 -0.43
N ASP A 243 3.08 -17.10 -0.58
CA ASP A 243 2.72 -17.98 -1.70
C ASP A 243 1.30 -18.49 -1.56
#